data_AF-A0A9E0Z4Q7-F1
#
_entry.id   AF-A0A9E0Z4Q7-F1
#
_cell.length_a   1.000
_cell.length_b   1.000
_cell.length_c   1.000
_cell.angle_alpha   90.00
_cell.angle_beta   90.00
_cell.angle_gamma   90.00
#
_symmetry.space_group_name_H-M   'P 1'
#
loop_
_entity.id
_entity.type
_entity.pdbx_description
1 polymer ?
#
loop_
_entity_poly.entity_id
_entity_poly.type
_entity_poly.pdbx_seq_one_letter_code
_entity_poly.pdbx_strand_id
1 'polypeptide(L)'
;MEQNLKDFLRFGSSDRISKKELWKLHAAIFFIEALLVFAMHLMETPLWTQIFLFVIWILSVLLTCSRQEIHGKRIFFTYGVMALQMEILFFSFATFFLWMIFGDRRTWNVLIAGMICFFLLIHMGYFCLTFYLIRKGAYGATKKVSGGICFLSFASFGIIAGKLFTVMMGQEMLLCFTAFLMYFLAALSALGSMNLFKYVLYCKYDKIEKEKQRKEKEQKEQRKLEKSKRQKKHGERGSL
;
A
#
# COMPACT_ATOMS: atom_id res chain seq x y z
N MET A 1 -4.71 -9.86 -21.75
CA MET A 1 -4.56 -9.93 -20.27
C MET A 1 -3.10 -9.89 -19.84
N GLU A 2 -2.21 -10.70 -20.43
CA GLU A 2 -0.78 -10.74 -20.06
C GLU A 2 -0.04 -9.41 -20.32
N GLN A 3 -0.32 -8.73 -21.45
CA GLN A 3 0.26 -7.42 -21.77
C GLN A 3 -0.16 -6.35 -20.73
N ASN A 4 -1.48 -6.20 -20.50
CA ASN A 4 -2.03 -5.25 -19.52
C ASN A 4 -1.49 -5.48 -18.09
N LEU A 5 -1.25 -6.74 -17.72
CA LEU A 5 -0.66 -7.10 -16.43
C LEU A 5 0.81 -6.71 -16.35
N LYS A 6 1.59 -6.94 -17.42
CA LYS A 6 3.00 -6.50 -17.52
C LYS A 6 3.10 -4.97 -17.42
N ASP A 7 2.21 -4.25 -18.11
CA ASP A 7 2.19 -2.78 -18.07
C ASP A 7 1.83 -2.28 -16.67
N PHE A 8 0.85 -2.90 -16.00
CA PHE A 8 0.51 -2.60 -14.61
C PHE A 8 1.67 -2.83 -13.63
N LEU A 9 2.44 -3.91 -13.81
CA LEU A 9 3.60 -4.27 -12.98
C LEU A 9 4.82 -3.38 -13.23
N ARG A 10 5.06 -2.96 -14.48
CA ARG A 10 6.18 -2.07 -14.85
C ARG A 10 5.92 -0.61 -14.49
N PHE A 11 4.66 -0.23 -14.31
CA PHE A 11 4.29 1.16 -14.04
C PHE A 11 4.64 1.63 -12.61
N GLY A 12 5.48 2.66 -12.51
CA GLY A 12 5.86 3.32 -11.24
C GLY A 12 7.01 2.67 -10.49
N SER A 13 7.79 1.80 -11.14
CA SER A 13 9.03 1.26 -10.56
C SER A 13 10.09 2.36 -10.51
N SER A 14 10.36 2.92 -9.33
CA SER A 14 11.67 3.53 -9.08
C SER A 14 12.71 2.41 -9.07
N ASP A 15 13.89 2.62 -9.63
CA ASP A 15 14.94 1.58 -9.65
C ASP A 15 15.64 1.40 -8.29
N ARG A 16 15.53 2.42 -7.42
CA ARG A 16 16.16 2.43 -6.09
C ARG A 16 15.41 3.38 -5.14
N ILE A 17 15.36 3.00 -3.87
CA ILE A 17 15.12 3.93 -2.76
C ILE A 17 16.41 4.00 -1.95
N SER A 18 16.96 5.20 -1.77
CA SER A 18 18.16 5.39 -0.97
C SER A 18 17.89 5.19 0.53
N LYS A 19 18.90 4.73 1.28
CA LYS A 19 18.80 4.57 2.75
C LYS A 19 18.34 5.85 3.45
N LYS A 20 18.86 7.00 2.98
CA LYS A 20 18.61 8.31 3.58
C LYS A 20 17.17 8.76 3.41
N GLU A 21 16.60 8.59 2.23
CA GLU A 21 15.18 8.91 1.96
C GLU A 21 14.24 7.98 2.71
N LEU A 22 14.58 6.69 2.74
CA LEU A 22 13.85 5.68 3.51
C LEU A 22 13.79 6.08 5.00
N TRP A 23 14.94 6.41 5.59
CA TRP A 23 15.02 6.84 6.99
C TRP A 23 14.26 8.12 7.28
N LYS A 24 14.31 9.13 6.39
CA LYS A 24 13.56 10.38 6.58
C LYS A 24 12.05 10.14 6.62
N LEU A 25 11.55 9.35 5.68
CA LEU A 25 10.12 9.05 5.61
C LEU A 25 9.67 8.27 6.84
N HIS A 26 10.42 7.24 7.23
CA HIS A 26 10.09 6.46 8.41
C HIS A 26 10.22 7.24 9.72
N ALA A 27 11.23 8.08 9.87
CA ALA A 27 11.37 8.94 11.05
C ALA A 27 10.17 9.88 11.21
N ALA A 28 9.65 10.42 10.10
CA ALA A 28 8.44 11.23 10.13
C ALA A 28 7.21 10.41 10.56
N ILE A 29 7.04 9.20 10.01
CA ILE A 29 5.94 8.29 10.39
C ILE A 29 6.02 7.95 11.88
N PHE A 30 7.19 7.56 12.38
CA PHE A 30 7.38 7.21 13.79
C PHE A 30 7.15 8.38 14.73
N PHE A 31 7.58 9.58 14.34
CA PHE A 31 7.35 10.78 15.12
C PHE A 31 5.85 11.06 15.25
N ILE A 32 5.10 10.96 14.16
CA ILE A 32 3.65 11.19 14.16
C ILE A 32 2.91 10.06 14.92
N GLU A 33 3.32 8.80 14.76
CA GLU A 33 2.78 7.65 15.53
C GLU A 33 2.99 7.87 17.04
N ALA A 34 4.19 8.30 17.44
CA ALA A 34 4.51 8.58 18.84
C ALA A 34 3.66 9.74 19.41
N LEU A 35 3.48 10.82 18.64
CA LEU A 35 2.60 11.92 19.04
C LEU A 35 1.16 11.45 19.26
N LEU A 36 0.64 10.60 18.38
CA LEU A 36 -0.71 10.06 18.51
C LEU A 36 -0.86 9.18 19.76
N VAL A 37 0.09 8.27 20.00
CA VAL A 37 0.09 7.41 21.19
C VAL A 37 0.13 8.25 22.46
N PHE A 38 0.98 9.28 22.48
CA PHE A 38 1.07 10.18 23.63
C PHE A 38 -0.21 10.99 23.84
N ALA A 39 -0.81 11.54 22.78
CA ALA A 39 -2.08 12.26 22.86
C ALA A 39 -3.23 11.37 23.35
N MET A 40 -3.31 10.14 22.84
CA MET A 40 -4.30 9.14 23.27
C MET A 40 -4.13 8.77 24.75
N HIS A 41 -2.89 8.70 25.24
CA HIS A 41 -2.59 8.44 26.64
C HIS A 41 -3.02 9.60 27.55
N LEU A 42 -2.69 10.84 27.17
CA LEU A 42 -3.07 12.04 27.93
C LEU A 42 -4.59 12.25 28.02
N MET A 43 -5.33 11.85 26.99
CA MET A 43 -6.79 12.02 26.92
C MET A 43 -7.58 10.84 27.51
N GLU A 44 -6.93 9.96 28.28
CA GLU A 44 -7.54 8.83 28.98
C GLU A 44 -8.40 7.93 28.07
N THR A 45 -8.00 7.78 26.80
CA THR A 45 -8.70 6.91 25.86
C THR A 45 -8.69 5.45 26.34
N PRO A 46 -9.61 4.59 25.89
CA PRO A 46 -9.68 3.21 26.38
C PRO A 46 -8.34 2.47 26.23
N LEU A 47 -7.90 1.80 27.30
CA LEU A 47 -6.59 1.12 27.40
C LEU A 47 -6.28 0.20 26.20
N TRP A 48 -7.28 -0.55 25.72
CA TRP A 48 -7.11 -1.49 24.60
C TRP A 48 -6.69 -0.77 23.31
N THR A 49 -7.20 0.44 23.06
CA THR A 49 -6.85 1.28 21.90
C THR A 49 -5.40 1.75 21.99
N GLN A 50 -4.95 2.11 23.19
CA GLN A 50 -3.56 2.51 23.45
C GLN A 50 -2.59 1.34 23.21
N ILE A 51 -2.92 0.15 23.76
CA ILE A 51 -2.13 -1.08 23.56
C ILE A 51 -2.05 -1.43 22.08
N PHE A 52 -3.16 -1.39 21.36
CA PHE A 52 -3.22 -1.71 19.93
C PHE A 52 -2.30 -0.80 19.09
N LEU A 53 -2.37 0.53 19.31
CA LEU A 53 -1.50 1.47 18.60
C LEU A 53 -0.03 1.32 18.96
N PHE A 54 0.28 1.02 20.23
CA PHE A 54 1.66 0.78 20.64
C PHE A 54 2.24 -0.48 19.98
N VAL A 55 1.45 -1.55 19.85
CA VAL A 55 1.85 -2.76 19.11
C VAL A 55 2.09 -2.46 17.64
N ILE A 56 1.20 -1.68 16.99
CA ILE A 56 1.40 -1.23 15.60
C ILE A 56 2.69 -0.43 15.46
N TRP A 57 2.97 0.50 16.38
CA TRP A 57 4.19 1.28 16.37
C TRP A 57 5.45 0.41 16.47
N ILE A 58 5.49 -0.56 17.39
CA ILE A 58 6.62 -1.51 17.49
C ILE A 58 6.79 -2.32 16.20
N LEU A 59 5.70 -2.86 15.65
CA LEU A 59 5.73 -3.57 14.37
C LEU A 59 6.26 -2.68 13.25
N SER A 60 5.85 -1.42 13.22
CA SER A 60 6.30 -0.42 12.25
C SER A 60 7.81 -0.17 12.34
N VAL A 61 8.34 -0.03 13.55
CA VAL A 61 9.78 0.13 13.80
C VAL A 61 10.57 -1.10 13.34
N LEU A 62 10.11 -2.30 13.70
CA LEU A 62 10.78 -3.56 13.34
C LEU A 62 10.83 -3.81 11.82
N LEU A 63 9.73 -3.52 11.11
CA LEU A 63 9.67 -3.69 9.65
C LEU A 63 10.61 -2.74 8.89
N THR A 64 11.02 -1.65 9.53
CA THR A 64 11.74 -0.55 8.94
C THR A 64 13.25 -0.59 9.22
N CYS A 65 13.64 -0.80 10.48
CA CYS A 65 15.03 -0.65 10.92
C CYS A 65 16.00 -1.68 10.30
N SER A 66 15.48 -2.73 9.67
CA SER A 66 16.28 -3.79 9.03
C SER A 66 16.88 -3.42 7.66
N ARG A 67 16.48 -2.31 7.01
CA ARG A 67 16.77 -2.13 5.57
C ARG A 67 17.87 -1.10 5.29
N GLN A 68 18.96 -1.56 4.66
CA GLN A 68 20.06 -0.70 4.22
C GLN A 68 19.77 -0.06 2.86
N GLU A 69 19.36 -0.82 1.85
CA GLU A 69 18.89 -0.30 0.55
C GLU A 69 17.84 -1.23 -0.07
N ILE A 70 16.92 -0.68 -0.86
CA ILE A 70 15.79 -1.43 -1.43
C ILE A 70 15.78 -1.27 -2.95
N HIS A 71 15.84 -2.41 -3.64
CA HIS A 71 15.86 -2.49 -5.10
C HIS A 71 14.73 -3.37 -5.64
N GLY A 72 14.34 -3.08 -6.88
CA GLY A 72 13.41 -3.88 -7.67
C GLY A 72 12.09 -4.17 -6.94
N LYS A 73 11.64 -5.42 -6.94
CA LYS A 73 10.31 -5.79 -6.41
C LYS A 73 10.06 -5.42 -4.94
N ARG A 74 11.11 -5.33 -4.10
CA ARG A 74 10.94 -4.98 -2.68
C ARG A 74 10.50 -3.52 -2.48
N ILE A 75 10.63 -2.67 -3.49
CA ILE A 75 10.16 -1.28 -3.49
C ILE A 75 8.64 -1.24 -3.35
N PHE A 76 7.92 -2.05 -4.13
CA PHE A 76 6.47 -2.16 -4.04
C PHE A 76 6.00 -2.65 -2.68
N PHE A 77 6.70 -3.62 -2.08
CA PHE A 77 6.40 -4.07 -0.72
C PHE A 77 6.58 -2.93 0.29
N THR A 78 7.66 -2.16 0.18
CA THR A 78 7.98 -1.08 1.13
C THR A 78 6.96 0.04 1.07
N TYR A 79 6.69 0.58 -0.13
CA TYR A 79 5.66 1.60 -0.29
C TYR A 79 4.29 1.10 0.12
N GLY A 80 3.99 -0.18 -0.14
CA GLY A 80 2.74 -0.79 0.28
C GLY A 80 2.59 -0.86 1.80
N VAL A 81 3.63 -1.28 2.53
CA VAL A 81 3.63 -1.30 3.99
C VAL A 81 3.54 0.11 4.57
N MET A 82 4.32 1.07 4.04
CA MET A 82 4.27 2.46 4.49
C MET A 82 2.90 3.10 4.27
N ALA A 83 2.27 2.79 3.15
CA ALA A 83 0.92 3.28 2.84
C ALA A 83 -0.10 2.74 3.85
N LEU A 84 -0.02 1.45 4.21
CA LEU A 84 -0.85 0.87 5.27
C LEU A 84 -0.58 1.51 6.64
N GLN A 85 0.68 1.81 6.96
CA GLN A 85 1.04 2.48 8.22
C GLN A 85 0.41 3.88 8.30
N MET A 86 0.59 4.68 7.23
CA MET A 86 0.00 6.02 7.15
C MET A 86 -1.52 6.00 7.19
N GLU A 87 -2.12 5.00 6.56
CA GLU A 87 -3.55 4.78 6.59
C GLU A 87 -4.08 4.49 8.00
N ILE A 88 -3.48 3.52 8.70
CA ILE A 88 -3.85 3.18 10.08
C ILE A 88 -3.68 4.42 10.97
N LEU A 89 -2.60 5.16 10.78
CA LEU A 89 -2.32 6.38 11.54
C LEU A 89 -3.40 7.44 11.32
N PHE A 90 -3.72 7.80 10.08
CA PHE A 90 -4.74 8.80 9.79
C PHE A 90 -6.13 8.36 10.24
N PHE A 91 -6.47 7.07 10.07
CA PHE A 91 -7.71 6.51 10.57
C PHE A 91 -7.81 6.64 12.10
N SER A 92 -6.70 6.39 12.79
CA SER A 92 -6.62 6.49 14.25
C SER A 92 -6.70 7.94 14.73
N PHE A 93 -6.09 8.90 14.03
CA PHE A 93 -6.29 10.34 14.30
C PHE A 93 -7.76 10.75 14.11
N ALA A 94 -8.37 10.35 13.01
CA ALA A 94 -9.77 10.67 12.73
C ALA A 94 -10.70 10.15 13.84
N THR A 95 -10.45 8.91 14.24
CA THR A 95 -11.12 8.22 15.33
C THR A 95 -10.91 8.93 16.68
N PHE A 96 -9.68 9.36 16.98
CA PHE A 96 -9.35 10.15 18.17
C PHE A 96 -10.08 11.51 18.20
N PHE A 97 -10.15 12.22 17.07
CA PHE A 97 -10.89 13.47 16.98
C PHE A 97 -12.39 13.28 17.22
N LEU A 98 -12.99 12.20 16.71
CA LEU A 98 -14.38 11.86 17.02
C LEU A 98 -14.57 11.47 18.49
N TRP A 99 -13.61 10.79 19.11
CA TRP A 99 -13.65 10.47 20.54
C TRP A 99 -13.77 11.73 21.39
N MET A 100 -12.98 12.75 21.09
CA MET A 100 -13.01 14.03 21.81
C MET A 100 -14.35 14.75 21.74
N ILE A 101 -15.19 14.44 20.75
CA ILE A 101 -16.52 15.05 20.56
C ILE A 101 -17.60 14.19 21.21
N PHE A 102 -17.58 12.89 20.95
CA PHE A 102 -18.70 12.01 21.29
C PHE A 102 -18.55 11.28 22.62
N GLY A 103 -17.32 11.02 23.10
CA GLY A 103 -16.90 10.60 24.46
C GLY A 103 -17.59 9.43 25.17
N ASP A 104 -18.83 9.08 24.83
CA ASP A 104 -19.64 8.08 25.48
C ASP A 104 -19.21 6.69 25.02
N ARG A 105 -18.86 5.86 26.01
CA ARG A 105 -18.32 4.52 25.87
C ARG A 105 -19.24 3.59 25.08
N ARG A 106 -20.57 3.82 25.13
CA ARG A 106 -21.56 2.98 24.43
C ARG A 106 -21.63 3.30 22.94
N THR A 107 -21.67 4.57 22.60
CA THR A 107 -21.68 5.05 21.20
C THR A 107 -20.34 4.80 20.51
N TRP A 108 -19.24 4.88 21.27
CA TRP A 108 -17.88 4.62 20.79
C TRP A 108 -17.68 3.26 20.14
N ASN A 109 -18.07 2.18 20.83
CA ASN A 109 -17.85 0.82 20.31
C ASN A 109 -18.62 0.58 19.00
N VAL A 110 -19.84 1.13 18.91
CA VAL A 110 -20.67 1.05 17.70
C VAL A 110 -20.06 1.89 16.57
N LEU A 111 -19.58 3.10 16.87
CA LEU A 111 -18.96 3.99 15.91
C LEU A 111 -17.66 3.41 15.35
N ILE A 112 -16.78 2.88 16.21
CA ILE A 112 -15.55 2.18 15.80
C ILE A 112 -15.87 0.99 14.90
N ALA A 113 -16.82 0.14 15.30
CA ALA A 113 -17.21 -1.01 14.50
C ALA A 113 -17.77 -0.60 13.14
N GLY A 114 -18.62 0.45 13.11
CA GLY A 114 -19.16 1.02 11.88
C GLY A 114 -18.08 1.58 10.96
N MET A 115 -17.11 2.32 11.52
CA MET A 115 -15.99 2.89 10.78
C MET A 115 -15.06 1.82 10.21
N ILE A 116 -14.77 0.76 10.97
CA ILE A 116 -13.99 -0.39 10.48
C ILE A 116 -14.72 -1.09 9.32
N CYS A 117 -16.02 -1.35 9.47
CA CYS A 117 -16.83 -1.95 8.41
C CYS A 117 -16.85 -1.08 7.14
N PHE A 118 -17.08 0.22 7.28
CA PHE A 118 -17.09 1.17 6.16
C PHE A 118 -15.72 1.25 5.47
N PHE A 119 -14.65 1.25 6.27
CA PHE A 119 -13.29 1.23 5.77
C PHE A 119 -12.96 -0.04 4.97
N LEU A 120 -13.36 -1.22 5.45
CA LEU A 120 -13.23 -2.48 4.72
C LEU A 120 -14.04 -2.47 3.42
N LEU A 121 -15.24 -1.88 3.41
CA LEU A 121 -16.06 -1.73 2.21
C LEU A 121 -15.39 -0.83 1.16
N ILE A 122 -14.81 0.31 1.57
CA ILE A 122 -14.04 1.18 0.67
C ILE A 122 -12.87 0.42 0.05
N HIS A 123 -12.14 -0.36 0.85
CA HIS A 123 -11.05 -1.20 0.36
C HIS A 123 -11.54 -2.20 -0.67
N MET A 124 -12.59 -2.96 -0.36
CA MET A 124 -13.15 -3.94 -1.29
C MET A 124 -13.61 -3.27 -2.59
N GLY A 125 -14.31 -2.15 -2.51
CA GLY A 125 -14.75 -1.38 -3.67
C GLY A 125 -13.57 -0.93 -4.54
N TYR A 126 -12.52 -0.42 -3.91
CA TYR A 126 -11.31 0.04 -4.60
C TYR A 126 -10.53 -1.11 -5.25
N PHE A 127 -10.39 -2.25 -4.57
CA PHE A 127 -9.78 -3.46 -5.15
C PHE A 127 -10.57 -3.96 -6.35
N CYS A 128 -11.90 -4.04 -6.23
CA CYS A 128 -12.80 -4.43 -7.31
C CYS A 128 -12.70 -3.48 -8.51
N LEU A 129 -12.71 -2.17 -8.28
CA LEU A 129 -12.59 -1.15 -9.33
C LEU A 129 -11.24 -1.24 -10.04
N THR A 130 -10.15 -1.42 -9.29
CA THR A 130 -8.82 -1.58 -9.87
C THR A 130 -8.73 -2.83 -10.73
N PHE A 131 -9.26 -3.96 -10.25
CA PHE A 131 -9.31 -5.20 -11.04
C PHE A 131 -10.13 -5.03 -12.32
N TYR A 132 -11.28 -4.36 -12.23
CA TYR A 132 -12.10 -4.01 -13.39
C TYR A 132 -11.33 -3.16 -14.42
N LEU A 133 -10.64 -2.11 -13.98
CA LEU A 133 -9.86 -1.22 -14.84
C LEU A 133 -8.67 -1.93 -15.50
N ILE A 134 -8.00 -2.85 -14.79
CA ILE A 134 -6.94 -3.69 -15.36
C ILE A 134 -7.53 -4.62 -16.43
N ARG A 135 -8.67 -5.26 -16.15
CA ARG A 135 -9.36 -6.15 -17.09
C ARG A 135 -9.78 -5.42 -18.37
N LYS A 136 -10.26 -4.17 -18.24
CA LYS A 136 -10.61 -3.31 -19.37
C LYS A 136 -9.41 -2.68 -20.10
N GLY A 137 -8.19 -2.82 -19.59
CA GLY A 137 -6.99 -2.18 -20.17
C GLY A 137 -6.95 -0.66 -20.05
N ALA A 138 -7.88 -0.05 -19.31
CA ALA A 138 -7.98 1.41 -19.18
C ALA A 138 -7.09 1.97 -18.06
N TYR A 139 -6.56 1.13 -17.17
CA TYR A 139 -5.84 1.53 -15.96
C TYR A 139 -4.73 2.58 -16.17
N GLY A 140 -3.94 2.44 -17.25
CA GLY A 140 -2.85 3.37 -17.58
C GLY A 140 -3.33 4.77 -18.00
N ALA A 141 -4.42 4.85 -18.76
CA ALA A 141 -5.02 6.13 -19.19
C ALA A 141 -5.77 6.82 -18.05
N THR A 142 -6.48 6.04 -17.23
CA THR A 142 -7.28 6.58 -16.11
C THR A 142 -6.40 7.19 -15.02
N LYS A 143 -5.20 6.65 -14.73
CA LYS A 143 -4.35 7.18 -13.64
C LYS A 143 -3.78 8.57 -13.91
N LYS A 144 -3.44 8.88 -15.17
CA LYS A 144 -2.83 10.18 -15.55
C LYS A 144 -3.86 11.32 -15.53
N VAL A 145 -5.10 11.03 -15.93
CA VAL A 145 -6.23 11.96 -15.91
C VAL A 145 -6.86 12.06 -14.52
N SER A 146 -7.03 10.93 -13.82
CA SER A 146 -7.60 10.93 -12.46
C SER A 146 -6.68 11.54 -11.42
N GLY A 147 -5.36 11.36 -11.49
CA GLY A 147 -4.44 11.96 -10.52
C GLY A 147 -4.46 13.49 -10.52
N GLY A 148 -4.50 14.10 -11.71
CA GLY A 148 -4.59 15.56 -11.86
C GLY A 148 -5.95 16.12 -11.45
N ILE A 149 -7.05 15.49 -11.87
CA ILE A 149 -8.41 15.91 -11.52
C ILE A 149 -8.67 15.72 -10.03
N CYS A 150 -8.21 14.61 -9.45
CA CYS A 150 -8.29 14.32 -8.01
C CYS A 150 -7.54 15.38 -7.21
N PHE A 151 -6.31 15.74 -7.60
CA PHE A 151 -5.54 16.79 -6.93
C PHE A 151 -6.19 18.18 -7.04
N LEU A 152 -6.75 18.53 -8.21
CA LEU A 152 -7.50 19.79 -8.42
C LEU A 152 -8.81 19.83 -7.61
N SER A 153 -9.56 18.73 -7.57
CA SER A 153 -10.74 18.59 -6.72
C SER A 153 -10.37 18.70 -5.24
N PHE A 154 -9.26 18.12 -4.79
CA PHE A 154 -8.82 18.23 -3.40
C PHE A 154 -8.32 19.61 -3.02
N ALA A 155 -7.58 20.29 -3.89
CA ALA A 155 -7.17 21.67 -3.67
C ALA A 155 -8.40 22.61 -3.59
N SER A 156 -9.38 22.43 -4.46
CA SER A 156 -10.61 23.24 -4.45
C SER A 156 -11.50 22.94 -3.24
N PHE A 157 -11.69 21.67 -2.85
CA PHE A 157 -12.38 21.32 -1.60
C PHE A 157 -11.66 21.86 -0.37
N GLY A 158 -10.32 21.80 -0.31
CA GLY A 158 -9.53 22.32 0.81
C GLY A 158 -9.63 23.84 0.96
N ILE A 159 -9.65 24.59 -0.15
CA ILE A 159 -9.81 26.05 -0.14
C ILE A 159 -11.24 26.46 0.25
N ILE A 160 -12.26 25.77 -0.28
CA ILE A 160 -13.67 26.02 0.06
C ILE A 160 -13.92 25.71 1.53
N ALA A 161 -13.41 24.57 2.01
CA ALA A 161 -13.47 24.20 3.42
C ALA A 161 -12.75 25.24 4.29
N GLY A 162 -11.51 25.63 3.95
CA GLY A 162 -10.73 26.66 4.63
C GLY A 162 -11.44 28.01 4.76
N LYS A 163 -12.20 28.42 3.72
CA LYS A 163 -13.03 29.63 3.76
C LYS A 163 -14.27 29.46 4.64
N LEU A 164 -14.89 28.29 4.66
CA LEU A 164 -15.97 27.97 5.61
C LEU A 164 -15.46 27.94 7.07
N PHE A 165 -14.21 27.52 7.31
CA PHE A 165 -13.57 27.53 8.64
C PHE A 165 -13.45 28.93 9.23
N THR A 166 -13.07 29.91 8.42
CA THR A 166 -12.85 31.28 8.89
C THR A 166 -14.12 32.00 9.33
N VAL A 167 -15.31 31.46 9.01
CA VAL A 167 -16.57 32.21 9.16
C VAL A 167 -17.50 31.64 10.24
N MET A 168 -17.40 30.35 10.65
CA MET A 168 -18.51 29.73 11.42
C MET A 168 -18.22 28.79 12.60
N MET A 169 -17.01 28.32 12.90
CA MET A 169 -16.90 27.10 13.74
C MET A 169 -16.46 27.33 15.20
N GLY A 170 -17.31 26.86 16.13
CA GLY A 170 -16.89 26.48 17.49
C GLY A 170 -16.00 25.23 17.51
N GLN A 171 -15.37 24.93 18.64
CA GLN A 171 -14.33 23.88 18.72
C GLN A 171 -14.80 22.49 18.27
N GLU A 172 -16.02 22.08 18.60
CA GLU A 172 -16.57 20.76 18.21
C GLU A 172 -16.65 20.58 16.69
N MET A 173 -17.08 21.64 16.01
CA MET A 173 -17.22 21.68 14.55
C MET A 173 -15.85 21.59 13.85
N LEU A 174 -14.82 22.21 14.42
CA LEU A 174 -13.43 22.09 13.96
C LEU A 174 -12.88 20.66 14.12
N LEU A 175 -13.16 20.01 15.24
CA LEU A 175 -12.75 18.62 15.50
C LEU A 175 -13.45 17.65 14.54
N CYS A 176 -14.75 17.83 14.29
CA CYS A 176 -15.52 17.00 13.33
C CYS A 176 -14.93 17.06 11.92
N PHE A 177 -14.57 18.25 11.45
CA PHE A 177 -13.95 18.37 10.14
C PHE A 177 -12.53 17.81 10.10
N THR A 178 -11.74 18.04 11.15
CA THR A 178 -10.39 17.48 11.24
C THR A 178 -10.46 15.96 11.20
N ALA A 179 -11.45 15.35 11.88
CA ALA A 179 -11.72 13.93 11.78
C ALA A 179 -12.05 13.49 10.35
N PHE A 180 -12.94 14.21 9.67
CA PHE A 180 -13.29 13.92 8.27
C PHE A 180 -12.08 14.00 7.33
N LEU A 181 -11.24 15.04 7.47
CA LEU A 181 -10.03 15.22 6.69
C LEU A 181 -9.03 14.07 6.92
N MET A 182 -8.90 13.62 8.17
CA MET A 182 -8.04 12.49 8.51
C MET A 182 -8.57 11.18 7.94
N TYR A 183 -9.89 10.92 7.96
CA TYR A 183 -10.46 9.75 7.26
C TYR A 183 -10.22 9.82 5.76
N PHE A 184 -10.31 11.02 5.20
CA PHE A 184 -10.04 11.22 3.79
C PHE A 184 -8.56 10.94 3.44
N LEU A 185 -7.61 11.40 4.25
CA LEU A 185 -6.17 11.08 4.10
C LEU A 185 -5.88 9.58 4.30
N ALA A 186 -6.62 8.91 5.20
CA ALA A 186 -6.55 7.46 5.36
C ALA A 186 -6.97 6.76 4.06
N ALA A 187 -8.09 7.17 3.45
CA ALA A 187 -8.56 6.62 2.17
C ALA A 187 -7.58 6.89 1.00
N LEU A 188 -6.89 8.03 0.99
CA LEU A 188 -5.82 8.27 0.02
C LEU A 188 -4.61 7.36 0.24
N SER A 189 -4.26 7.11 1.50
CA SER A 189 -3.17 6.20 1.87
C SER A 189 -3.52 4.75 1.48
N ALA A 190 -4.79 4.36 1.57
CA ALA A 190 -5.33 3.10 1.04
C ALA A 190 -4.95 2.86 -0.42
N LEU A 191 -4.89 3.91 -1.25
CA LEU A 191 -4.50 3.80 -2.67
C LEU A 191 -3.06 3.29 -2.82
N GLY A 192 -2.19 3.63 -1.88
CA GLY A 192 -0.81 3.15 -1.82
C GLY A 192 -0.69 1.67 -1.45
N SER A 193 -1.69 1.09 -0.77
CA SER A 193 -1.73 -0.34 -0.43
C SER A 193 -1.76 -1.24 -1.68
N MET A 194 -2.18 -0.73 -2.85
CA MET A 194 -2.09 -1.44 -4.13
C MET A 194 -0.67 -1.84 -4.51
N ASN A 195 0.35 -1.18 -3.94
CA ASN A 195 1.73 -1.60 -4.13
C ASN A 195 2.00 -2.98 -3.49
N LEU A 196 1.29 -3.37 -2.43
CA LEU A 196 1.34 -4.74 -1.90
C LEU A 196 0.75 -5.74 -2.88
N PHE A 197 -0.38 -5.40 -3.50
CA PHE A 197 -0.99 -6.25 -4.53
C PHE A 197 -0.05 -6.41 -5.75
N LYS A 198 0.58 -5.31 -6.19
CA LYS A 198 1.64 -5.35 -7.20
C LYS A 198 2.79 -6.26 -6.78
N TYR A 199 3.22 -6.18 -5.53
CA TYR A 199 4.29 -7.04 -5.01
C TYR A 199 3.94 -8.53 -5.07
N VAL A 200 2.73 -8.91 -4.64
CA VAL A 200 2.26 -10.30 -4.69
C VAL A 200 2.18 -10.80 -6.13
N LEU A 201 1.61 -10.01 -7.03
CA LEU A 201 1.53 -10.34 -8.45
C LEU A 201 2.91 -10.46 -9.10
N TYR A 202 3.83 -9.54 -8.80
CA TYR A 202 5.20 -9.59 -9.27
C TYR A 202 5.89 -10.86 -8.79
N CYS A 203 5.72 -11.24 -7.52
CA CYS A 203 6.31 -12.46 -6.97
C CYS A 203 5.73 -13.72 -7.64
N LYS A 204 4.43 -13.74 -7.94
CA LYS A 204 3.80 -14.85 -8.67
C LYS A 204 4.32 -14.93 -10.10
N TYR A 205 4.46 -13.79 -10.78
CA TYR A 205 4.98 -13.71 -12.14
C TYR A 205 6.44 -14.16 -12.24
N ASP A 206 7.31 -13.66 -11.35
CA ASP A 206 8.73 -14.02 -11.25
C ASP A 206 8.92 -15.53 -11.03
N LYS A 207 8.04 -16.19 -10.25
CA LYS A 207 8.05 -17.65 -10.09
C LYS A 207 7.73 -18.38 -11.40
N ILE A 208 6.67 -17.96 -12.10
CA ILE A 208 6.25 -18.58 -13.37
C ILE A 208 7.33 -18.41 -14.45
N GLU A 209 7.96 -17.24 -14.51
CA GLU A 209 9.01 -16.96 -15.50
C GLU A 209 10.28 -17.78 -15.23
N LYS A 210 10.68 -17.93 -13.97
CA LYS A 210 11.79 -18.83 -13.57
C LYS A 210 11.51 -20.29 -13.91
N GLU A 211 10.28 -20.77 -13.70
CA GLU A 211 9.89 -22.12 -14.11
C GLU A 211 9.93 -22.32 -15.62
N LYS A 212 9.47 -21.33 -16.42
CA LYS A 212 9.58 -21.38 -17.88
C LYS A 212 11.04 -21.45 -18.33
N GLN A 213 11.89 -20.59 -17.80
CA GLN A 213 13.33 -20.57 -18.13
C GLN A 213 14.02 -21.88 -17.74
N ARG A 214 13.65 -22.46 -16.60
CA ARG A 214 14.17 -23.77 -16.17
C ARG A 214 13.78 -24.89 -17.14
N LYS A 215 12.49 -24.96 -17.52
CA LYS A 215 12.00 -25.94 -18.50
C LYS A 215 12.67 -25.79 -19.87
N GLU A 216 12.91 -24.55 -20.32
CA GLU A 216 13.64 -24.28 -21.56
C GLU A 216 15.11 -24.72 -21.49
N LYS A 217 15.78 -24.52 -20.35
CA LYS A 217 17.15 -25.00 -20.14
C LYS A 217 17.22 -26.52 -20.14
N GLU A 218 16.32 -27.19 -19.41
CA GLU A 218 16.22 -28.66 -19.36
C GLU A 218 15.94 -29.24 -20.76
N GLN A 219 15.04 -28.64 -21.55
CA GLN A 219 14.81 -29.04 -22.95
C GLN A 219 16.04 -28.82 -23.85
N LYS A 220 16.77 -27.71 -23.68
CA LYS A 220 18.00 -27.46 -24.46
C LYS A 220 19.10 -28.46 -24.11
N GLU A 221 19.24 -28.84 -22.84
CA GLU A 221 20.19 -29.86 -22.39
C GLU A 221 19.82 -31.25 -22.91
N GLN A 222 18.55 -31.65 -22.85
CA GLN A 222 18.09 -32.91 -23.42
C GLN A 222 18.35 -32.98 -24.93
N ARG A 223 18.05 -31.92 -25.67
CA ARG A 223 18.35 -31.85 -27.12
C ARG A 223 19.84 -31.95 -27.41
N LYS A 224 20.72 -31.38 -26.57
CA LYS A 224 22.18 -31.52 -26.70
C LYS A 224 22.63 -32.96 -26.42
N LEU A 225 22.07 -33.58 -25.38
CA LEU A 225 22.38 -34.97 -25.00
C LEU A 225 21.95 -35.95 -26.09
N GLU A 226 20.76 -35.79 -26.68
CA GLU A 226 20.29 -36.60 -27.80
C GLU A 226 21.17 -36.44 -29.04
N LYS A 227 21.58 -35.22 -29.38
CA LYS A 227 22.52 -34.97 -30.49
C LYS A 227 23.87 -35.66 -30.27
N SER A 228 24.41 -35.59 -29.05
CA SER A 228 25.66 -36.27 -28.69
C SER A 228 25.53 -37.80 -28.79
N LYS A 229 24.42 -38.38 -28.32
CA LYS A 229 24.14 -39.82 -28.46
C LYS A 229 24.02 -40.25 -29.92
N ARG A 230 23.39 -39.45 -30.78
CA ARG A 230 23.28 -39.72 -32.23
C ARG A 230 24.64 -39.67 -32.94
N GLN A 231 25.50 -38.73 -32.57
CA GLN A 231 26.86 -38.64 -33.15
C GLN A 231 27.76 -39.81 -32.75
N LYS A 232 27.72 -40.26 -31.48
CA LYS A 232 28.45 -41.47 -31.05
C LYS A 232 28.00 -42.72 -31.81
N LYS A 233 26.68 -42.91 -31.99
CA LYS A 233 26.13 -44.04 -32.76
C LYS A 233 26.54 -44.06 -34.24
N HIS A 234 26.78 -42.91 -34.86
CA HIS A 234 27.24 -42.84 -36.26
C HIS A 234 28.75 -43.03 -36.40
N GLY A 235 29.55 -42.61 -35.42
CA GLY A 235 31.00 -42.87 -35.42
C GLY A 235 31.37 -44.35 -35.28
N GLU A 236 30.59 -45.12 -34.50
CA GLU A 236 30.79 -46.57 -34.33
C GLU A 236 30.39 -47.40 -35.56
N ARG A 237 29.57 -46.87 -36.47
CA ARG A 237 29.17 -47.58 -37.71
C ARG A 237 30.09 -47.33 -38.91
N GLY A 238 30.99 -46.35 -38.84
CA GLY A 238 31.92 -46.03 -39.92
C GLY A 238 33.31 -46.66 -39.78
N SER A 239 33.51 -47.54 -38.80
CA SER A 239 34.79 -48.19 -38.47
C SER A 239 34.78 -49.72 -38.62
N LEU A 240 33.77 -50.26 -39.31
CA LEU A 240 33.70 -51.63 -39.82
C LEU A 240 33.83 -51.59 -41.34
#